data_AF-A0A151U2D3-F1
#
_entry.id   AF-A0A151U2D3-F1
#
_cell.length_a   1.000
_cell.length_b   1.000
_cell.length_c   1.000
_cell.angle_alpha   90.00
_cell.angle_beta   90.00
_cell.angle_gamma   90.00
#
_symmetry.space_group_name_H-M   'P 1'
#
loop_
_entity.id
_entity.type
_entity.pdbx_description
1 polymer ?
#
loop_
_entity_poly.entity_id
_entity_poly.type
_entity_poly.pdbx_seq_one_letter_code
_entity_poly.pdbx_strand_id
1 'polypeptide(L)'
;GLRFMCVFRFKMWWMTQRMGSCGQEVPIETQFLLVESNSGSDIDGGEDHATYTVFLPLLEGDFRAVLQGNDQNEIEICVESGCPAVEEFDGTHLVFVGAGSDPYEVITNAVKTVEKHLQTFAHRERKKMPDMLNWFGWCTWDAFYTNVTSENVKQGLQSFEKGGIPAKFVIIDDGWQSVGMDPNGIEWKSDTSANFANRLTNIKENHKFQKDGKEGQRVEDPALGIRHITNEIKLEHDIKYVYVWHAITGYWGGVKPGVSGMEHYESKMAFPVSSPGVDSNQPDEALTTIAMNGLGLVNPEKVFHFYDELHSYLASAGIDGVKVDVQNILETLGAGHGGRVKLARKYHQALEASISRNFPDNGIICCMSHNTDGLYSAKRSAVIRASDDFWPRDPASHTIHIASL
;
A
#
# COMPACT_ATOMS: atom_id res chain seq x y z
N GLY A 1 -33.14 10.80 7.21
CA GLY A 1 -32.53 9.48 7.37
C GLY A 1 -31.59 9.49 8.56
N LEU A 2 -30.90 8.38 8.81
CA LEU A 2 -29.88 8.29 9.83
C LEU A 2 -28.58 8.94 9.32
N ARG A 3 -27.88 9.67 10.18
CA ARG A 3 -26.58 10.25 9.80
C ARG A 3 -25.55 9.14 9.70
N PHE A 4 -24.64 9.24 8.75
CA PHE A 4 -23.52 8.30 8.64
C PHE A 4 -22.21 8.99 8.32
N MET A 5 -21.12 8.29 8.66
CA MET A 5 -19.79 8.48 8.10
C MET A 5 -19.32 7.14 7.54
N CYS A 6 -18.76 7.12 6.34
CA CYS A 6 -18.20 5.92 5.74
C CYS A 6 -16.80 6.18 5.19
N VAL A 7 -16.03 5.10 5.02
CA VAL A 7 -14.74 5.12 4.33
C VAL A 7 -14.84 4.17 3.14
N PHE A 8 -14.55 4.68 1.95
CA PHE A 8 -14.74 3.98 0.67
C PHE A 8 -13.55 4.19 -0.25
N ARG A 9 -13.34 3.26 -1.19
CA ARG A 9 -12.28 3.40 -2.20
C ARG A 9 -12.78 4.30 -3.32
N PHE A 10 -12.16 5.48 -3.46
CA PHE A 10 -12.46 6.40 -4.57
C PHE A 10 -11.51 6.22 -5.75
N LYS A 11 -10.44 5.43 -5.55
CA LYS A 11 -9.45 4.98 -6.53
C LYS A 11 -8.99 3.58 -6.17
N MET A 12 -8.32 2.91 -7.10
CA MET A 12 -7.71 1.59 -6.88
C MET A 12 -6.89 1.48 -5.58
N TRP A 13 -6.09 2.50 -5.30
CA TRP A 13 -5.07 2.48 -4.24
C TRP A 13 -5.52 3.06 -2.91
N TRP A 14 -6.55 3.93 -2.94
CA TRP A 14 -6.82 4.91 -1.89
C TRP A 14 -8.27 4.89 -1.44
N MET A 15 -8.44 5.16 -0.15
CA MET A 15 -9.72 5.43 0.47
C MET A 15 -9.86 6.91 0.80
N THR A 16 -11.10 7.36 0.88
CA THR A 16 -11.49 8.64 1.46
C THR A 16 -12.79 8.45 2.25
N GLN A 17 -13.19 9.48 2.99
CA GLN A 17 -14.40 9.47 3.79
C GLN A 17 -15.54 10.23 3.12
N ARG A 18 -16.78 9.84 3.44
CA ARG A 18 -17.99 10.59 3.12
C ARG A 18 -18.92 10.62 4.32
N MET A 19 -19.61 11.73 4.51
CA MET A 19 -20.71 11.86 5.46
C MET A 19 -22.00 12.09 4.69
N GLY A 20 -23.10 11.57 5.21
CA GLY A 20 -24.42 11.71 4.60
C GLY A 20 -25.55 11.38 5.56
N SER A 21 -26.76 11.32 5.04
CA SER A 21 -27.97 11.00 5.81
C SER A 21 -28.95 10.07 5.09
N CYS A 22 -28.52 9.52 3.96
CA CYS A 22 -29.33 8.71 3.04
C CYS A 22 -28.51 7.49 2.59
N GLY A 23 -29.11 6.29 2.60
CA GLY A 23 -28.45 5.05 2.15
C GLY A 23 -27.95 5.13 0.71
N GLN A 24 -28.68 5.80 -0.18
CA GLN A 24 -28.25 6.03 -1.57
C GLN A 24 -26.95 6.87 -1.69
N GLU A 25 -26.57 7.61 -0.64
CA GLU A 25 -25.36 8.42 -0.63
C GLU A 25 -24.10 7.61 -0.27
N VAL A 26 -24.27 6.37 0.22
CA VAL A 26 -23.17 5.45 0.53
C VAL A 26 -22.48 5.05 -0.77
N PRO A 27 -21.20 5.43 -0.96
CA PRO A 27 -20.51 5.16 -2.22
C PRO A 27 -20.28 3.66 -2.46
N ILE A 28 -20.17 3.30 -3.73
CA ILE A 28 -19.64 2.00 -4.16
C ILE A 28 -18.24 1.81 -3.57
N GLU A 29 -17.87 0.56 -3.24
CA GLU A 29 -16.59 0.21 -2.60
C GLU A 29 -16.43 0.77 -1.17
N THR A 30 -17.52 0.90 -0.41
CA THR A 30 -17.47 1.26 1.01
C THR A 30 -16.95 0.09 1.85
N GLN A 31 -15.84 0.31 2.57
CA GLN A 31 -15.17 -0.71 3.39
C GLN A 31 -15.36 -0.49 4.91
N PHE A 32 -15.99 0.62 5.30
CA PHE A 32 -16.34 0.94 6.67
C PHE A 32 -17.56 1.87 6.66
N LEU A 33 -18.54 1.60 7.52
CA LEU A 33 -19.71 2.48 7.69
C LEU A 33 -20.03 2.62 9.18
N LEU A 34 -20.21 3.85 9.64
CA LEU A 34 -20.67 4.22 10.97
C LEU A 34 -21.99 4.98 10.84
N VAL A 35 -23.05 4.49 11.47
CA VAL A 35 -24.38 5.10 11.46
C VAL A 35 -24.70 5.60 12.86
N GLU A 36 -25.15 6.85 12.96
CA GLU A 36 -25.68 7.47 14.17
C GLU A 36 -27.20 7.38 14.15
N SER A 37 -27.77 6.72 15.16
CA SER A 37 -29.21 6.70 15.44
C SER A 37 -29.50 7.36 16.79
N ASN A 38 -30.59 8.12 16.86
CA ASN A 38 -31.07 8.62 18.15
C ASN A 38 -31.87 7.52 18.81
N SER A 39 -31.56 7.20 20.06
CA SER A 39 -32.34 6.28 20.88
C SER A 39 -33.58 6.98 21.41
N GLY A 40 -34.47 7.42 20.51
CA GLY A 40 -35.77 7.96 20.88
C GLY A 40 -36.68 6.81 21.30
N SER A 41 -36.70 6.44 22.58
CA SER A 41 -37.87 5.77 23.12
C SER A 41 -38.93 6.83 23.43
N ASP A 42 -40.05 6.80 22.72
CA ASP A 42 -41.31 7.49 23.08
C ASP A 42 -41.91 7.00 24.42
N ILE A 43 -41.10 6.34 25.25
CA ILE A 43 -41.46 5.77 26.54
C ILE A 43 -40.40 6.28 27.51
N ASP A 44 -40.82 7.19 28.39
CA ASP A 44 -40.10 7.74 29.54
C ASP A 44 -38.90 8.65 29.25
N GLY A 45 -39.18 9.91 28.86
CA GLY A 45 -38.57 11.16 29.36
C GLY A 45 -37.06 11.24 29.68
N GLY A 46 -36.23 10.37 29.13
CA GLY A 46 -34.78 10.31 29.33
C GLY A 46 -34.02 11.08 28.25
N GLU A 47 -32.82 11.53 28.58
CA GLU A 47 -31.94 12.28 27.68
C GLU A 47 -31.73 11.56 26.33
N ASP A 48 -31.75 12.33 25.24
CA ASP A 48 -31.42 11.85 23.88
C ASP A 48 -29.99 11.28 23.88
N HIS A 49 -29.85 9.95 23.97
CA HIS A 49 -28.57 9.27 23.82
C HIS A 49 -28.43 8.73 22.40
N ALA A 50 -27.42 9.20 21.68
CA ALA A 50 -27.06 8.65 20.38
C ALA A 50 -26.51 7.23 20.54
N THR A 51 -26.95 6.32 19.68
CA THR A 51 -26.37 5.00 19.47
C THR A 51 -25.60 5.01 18.15
N TYR A 52 -24.38 4.52 18.17
CA TYR A 52 -23.51 4.40 17.01
C TYR A 52 -23.37 2.94 16.60
N THR A 53 -23.72 2.64 15.35
CA THR A 53 -23.63 1.28 14.78
C THR A 53 -22.54 1.24 13.71
N VAL A 54 -21.54 0.40 13.93
CA VAL A 54 -20.45 0.11 12.99
C VAL A 54 -20.83 -1.10 12.12
N PHE A 55 -20.62 -0.97 10.82
CA PHE A 55 -20.65 -2.04 9.84
C PHE A 55 -19.26 -2.20 9.24
N LEU A 56 -18.67 -3.39 9.43
CA LEU A 56 -17.38 -3.77 8.84
C LEU A 56 -17.59 -4.92 7.86
N PRO A 57 -17.54 -4.68 6.54
CA PRO A 57 -17.41 -5.75 5.57
C PRO A 57 -16.18 -6.60 5.83
N LEU A 58 -16.33 -7.91 5.61
CA LEU A 58 -15.34 -8.94 5.95
C LEU A 58 -14.83 -9.66 4.71
N LEU A 59 -13.81 -10.48 4.93
CA LEU A 59 -13.38 -11.49 3.97
C LEU A 59 -13.95 -12.84 4.40
N GLU A 60 -14.55 -13.58 3.47
CA GLU A 60 -15.03 -14.94 3.70
C GLU A 60 -14.50 -15.85 2.59
N GLY A 61 -13.65 -16.82 2.98
CA GLY A 61 -12.90 -17.63 2.02
C GLY A 61 -12.01 -16.77 1.11
N ASP A 62 -12.25 -16.87 -0.20
CA ASP A 62 -11.51 -16.16 -1.23
C ASP A 62 -12.20 -14.86 -1.69
N PHE A 63 -13.28 -14.46 -1.01
CA PHE A 63 -14.13 -13.33 -1.37
C PHE A 63 -13.97 -12.14 -0.42
N ARG A 64 -14.12 -10.94 -0.97
CA ARG A 64 -14.21 -9.69 -0.23
C ARG A 64 -15.63 -9.15 -0.30
N ALA A 65 -16.18 -8.74 0.85
CA ALA A 65 -17.39 -7.95 0.91
C ALA A 65 -17.07 -6.44 0.93
N VAL A 66 -17.94 -5.64 0.30
CA VAL A 66 -18.01 -4.17 0.44
C VAL A 66 -19.47 -3.75 0.54
N LEU A 67 -19.73 -2.52 0.99
CA LEU A 67 -21.06 -1.90 0.99
C LEU A 67 -21.21 -0.91 -0.15
N GLN A 68 -22.45 -0.69 -0.57
CA GLN A 68 -22.83 0.39 -1.49
C GLN A 68 -24.30 0.78 -1.29
N GLY A 69 -24.66 2.00 -1.64
CA GLY A 69 -26.06 2.44 -1.73
C GLY A 69 -26.69 2.12 -3.09
N ASN A 70 -28.02 2.10 -3.15
CA ASN A 70 -28.77 1.99 -4.41
C ASN A 70 -29.86 3.09 -4.55
N ASP A 71 -30.51 3.13 -5.71
CA ASP A 71 -31.55 4.12 -6.05
C ASP A 71 -32.82 4.00 -5.19
N GLN A 72 -32.97 2.89 -4.46
CA GLN A 72 -34.08 2.62 -3.54
C GLN A 72 -33.78 3.07 -2.11
N ASN A 73 -32.63 3.74 -1.89
CA ASN A 73 -32.17 4.17 -0.57
C ASN A 73 -31.91 2.99 0.39
N GLU A 74 -31.48 1.87 -0.16
CA GLU A 74 -31.06 0.66 0.58
C GLU A 74 -29.53 0.55 0.58
N ILE A 75 -28.99 -0.25 1.49
CA ILE A 75 -27.58 -0.63 1.51
C ILE A 75 -27.47 -2.06 1.01
N GLU A 76 -26.61 -2.26 0.01
CA GLU A 76 -26.30 -3.54 -0.59
C GLU A 76 -24.95 -4.04 -0.10
N ILE A 77 -24.82 -5.36 -0.01
CA ILE A 77 -23.54 -6.03 0.22
C ILE A 77 -23.09 -6.57 -1.14
N CYS A 78 -21.98 -6.06 -1.65
CA CYS A 78 -21.34 -6.57 -2.85
C CYS A 78 -20.20 -7.52 -2.47
N VAL A 79 -20.10 -8.66 -3.14
CA VAL A 79 -19.14 -9.72 -2.84
C VAL A 79 -18.36 -10.09 -4.09
N GLU A 80 -17.03 -10.08 -4.01
CA GLU A 80 -16.16 -10.29 -5.17
C GLU A 80 -15.01 -11.25 -4.87
N SER A 81 -14.77 -12.22 -5.76
CA SER A 81 -13.64 -13.17 -5.68
C SER A 81 -12.34 -12.64 -6.30
N GLY A 82 -12.43 -11.61 -7.16
CA GLY A 82 -11.32 -11.16 -8.01
C GLY A 82 -10.84 -12.21 -9.01
N CYS A 83 -11.66 -13.21 -9.34
CA CYS A 83 -11.34 -14.26 -10.29
C CYS A 83 -12.53 -14.50 -11.24
N PRO A 84 -12.40 -14.19 -12.55
CA PRO A 84 -13.49 -14.38 -13.52
C PRO A 84 -13.99 -15.82 -13.66
N ALA A 85 -13.20 -16.80 -13.25
CA ALA A 85 -13.58 -18.22 -13.29
C ALA A 85 -14.42 -18.66 -12.08
N VAL A 86 -14.63 -17.79 -11.09
CA VAL A 86 -15.43 -18.08 -9.89
C VAL A 86 -16.80 -17.43 -10.07
N GLU A 87 -17.82 -18.25 -10.29
CA GLU A 87 -19.19 -17.82 -10.59
C GLU A 87 -20.17 -18.00 -9.42
N GLU A 88 -19.75 -18.69 -8.36
CA GLU A 88 -20.60 -19.02 -7.21
C GLU A 88 -19.95 -18.56 -5.91
N PHE A 89 -20.78 -18.13 -4.96
CA PHE A 89 -20.39 -17.80 -3.59
C PHE A 89 -21.29 -18.55 -2.61
N ASP A 90 -20.68 -19.21 -1.63
CA ASP A 90 -21.37 -19.90 -0.53
C ASP A 90 -20.76 -19.42 0.80
N GLY A 91 -21.40 -18.43 1.41
CA GLY A 91 -20.95 -17.81 2.66
C GLY A 91 -22.04 -16.94 3.28
N THR A 92 -21.90 -16.67 4.58
CA THR A 92 -22.93 -15.98 5.39
C THR A 92 -22.36 -14.93 6.36
N HIS A 93 -21.03 -14.81 6.44
CA HIS A 93 -20.31 -13.94 7.38
C HIS A 93 -19.68 -12.76 6.64
N LEU A 94 -20.50 -11.98 5.95
CA LEU A 94 -20.05 -10.91 5.05
C LEU A 94 -19.81 -9.57 5.76
N VAL A 95 -20.55 -9.28 6.84
CA VAL A 95 -20.49 -7.98 7.52
C VAL A 95 -20.58 -8.20 9.03
N PHE A 96 -19.61 -7.67 9.77
CA PHE A 96 -19.71 -7.52 11.22
C PHE A 96 -20.51 -6.27 11.56
N VAL A 97 -21.42 -6.39 12.52
CA VAL A 97 -22.21 -5.26 13.04
C VAL A 97 -22.02 -5.16 14.55
N GLY A 98 -21.68 -3.96 15.03
CA GLY A 98 -21.55 -3.66 16.46
C GLY A 98 -22.14 -2.30 16.79
N ALA A 99 -22.78 -2.16 17.95
CA ALA A 99 -23.41 -0.91 18.37
C ALA A 99 -22.98 -0.50 19.79
N GLY A 100 -22.92 0.81 20.05
CA GLY A 100 -22.56 1.37 21.35
C GLY A 100 -22.84 2.88 21.45
N SER A 101 -22.72 3.44 22.65
CA SER A 101 -22.97 4.87 22.90
C SER A 101 -21.77 5.78 22.60
N ASP A 102 -20.57 5.22 22.51
CA ASP A 102 -19.34 5.96 22.15
C ASP A 102 -18.82 5.45 20.78
N PRO A 103 -18.68 6.34 19.77
CA PRO A 103 -18.26 5.95 18.43
C PRO A 103 -16.82 5.43 18.37
N TYR A 104 -15.93 5.92 19.23
CA TYR A 104 -14.52 5.49 19.26
C TYR A 104 -14.37 4.12 19.91
N GLU A 105 -15.10 3.87 21.01
CA GLU A 105 -15.10 2.58 21.67
C GLU A 105 -15.73 1.49 20.79
N VAL A 106 -16.86 1.77 20.12
CA VAL A 106 -17.50 0.79 19.25
C VAL A 106 -16.62 0.42 18.05
N ILE A 107 -15.93 1.39 17.43
CA ILE A 107 -14.97 1.12 16.34
C ILE A 107 -13.82 0.25 16.85
N THR A 108 -13.22 0.63 17.99
CA THR A 108 -12.10 -0.11 18.59
C THR A 108 -12.49 -1.55 18.92
N ASN A 109 -13.67 -1.75 19.51
CA ASN A 109 -14.17 -3.07 19.89
C ASN A 109 -14.58 -3.90 18.65
N ALA A 110 -15.12 -3.27 17.61
CA ALA A 110 -15.43 -3.91 16.34
C ALA A 110 -14.16 -4.49 15.69
N VAL A 111 -13.11 -3.68 15.54
CA VAL A 111 -11.82 -4.13 14.97
C VAL A 111 -11.21 -5.26 15.79
N LYS A 112 -11.20 -5.16 17.12
CA LYS A 112 -10.69 -6.23 18.01
C LYS A 112 -11.52 -7.50 17.95
N THR A 113 -12.82 -7.41 17.70
CA THR A 113 -13.71 -8.57 17.56
C THR A 113 -13.50 -9.25 16.21
N VAL A 114 -13.43 -8.47 15.13
CA VAL A 114 -13.11 -8.95 13.78
C VAL A 114 -11.71 -9.60 13.75
N GLU A 115 -10.73 -9.05 14.46
CA GLU A 115 -9.42 -9.69 14.62
C GLU A 115 -9.53 -11.08 15.26
N LYS A 116 -10.28 -11.21 16.36
CA LYS A 116 -10.46 -12.51 17.04
C LYS A 116 -11.16 -13.53 16.14
N HIS A 117 -12.08 -13.07 15.30
CA HIS A 117 -12.82 -13.90 14.35
C HIS A 117 -11.95 -14.34 13.18
N LEU A 118 -11.33 -13.39 12.47
CA LEU A 118 -10.55 -13.68 11.24
C LEU A 118 -9.17 -14.25 11.54
N GLN A 119 -8.51 -13.83 12.63
CA GLN A 119 -7.16 -14.27 13.04
C GLN A 119 -6.04 -14.04 12.01
N THR A 120 -6.29 -13.24 10.98
CA THR A 120 -5.39 -12.99 9.85
C THR A 120 -4.63 -11.66 9.93
N PHE A 121 -5.05 -10.74 10.79
CA PHE A 121 -4.39 -9.44 11.03
C PHE A 121 -4.23 -9.18 12.54
N ALA A 122 -3.67 -8.02 12.88
CA ALA A 122 -3.65 -7.51 14.25
C ALA A 122 -4.05 -6.03 14.29
N HIS A 123 -4.71 -5.59 15.36
CA HIS A 123 -4.93 -4.18 15.65
C HIS A 123 -3.63 -3.46 16.00
N ARG A 124 -3.61 -2.14 15.79
CA ARG A 124 -2.42 -1.29 15.87
C ARG A 124 -1.65 -1.43 17.18
N GLU A 125 -2.34 -1.49 18.32
CA GLU A 125 -1.71 -1.55 19.65
C GLU A 125 -0.91 -2.85 19.89
N ARG A 126 -1.10 -3.89 19.07
CA ARG A 126 -0.30 -5.13 19.11
C ARG A 126 0.94 -5.08 18.21
N LYS A 127 1.11 -4.03 17.42
CA LYS A 127 2.19 -3.91 16.44
C LYS A 127 3.30 -3.03 16.98
N LYS A 128 4.55 -3.38 16.65
CA LYS A 128 5.72 -2.57 16.99
C LYS A 128 5.74 -1.32 16.10
N MET A 129 5.69 -0.14 16.72
CA MET A 129 5.94 1.12 16.01
C MET A 129 7.44 1.29 15.75
N PRO A 130 7.86 1.62 14.51
CA PRO A 130 9.27 1.93 14.22
C PRO A 130 9.68 3.27 14.83
N ASP A 131 10.91 3.36 15.36
CA ASP A 131 11.45 4.59 15.97
C ASP A 131 11.62 5.73 14.95
N MET A 132 11.73 5.39 13.67
CA MET A 132 11.79 6.34 12.56
C MET A 132 10.63 7.37 12.60
N LEU A 133 9.47 7.03 13.18
CA LEU A 133 8.34 7.96 13.36
C LEU A 133 8.64 9.13 14.32
N ASN A 134 9.66 9.02 15.17
CA ASN A 134 10.05 10.07 16.12
C ASN A 134 10.93 11.16 15.49
N TRP A 135 11.23 11.04 14.20
CA TRP A 135 12.23 11.87 13.52
C TRP A 135 11.62 12.65 12.36
N PHE A 136 12.03 13.92 12.23
CA PHE A 136 11.80 14.64 10.99
C PHE A 136 12.60 13.96 9.87
N GLY A 137 11.92 13.63 8.77
CA GLY A 137 12.51 12.98 7.63
C GLY A 137 12.11 13.58 6.30
N TRP A 138 12.81 13.14 5.25
CA TRP A 138 12.62 13.64 3.89
C TRP A 138 12.47 12.48 2.91
N CYS A 139 11.50 12.60 2.01
CA CYS A 139 11.32 11.68 0.89
C CYS A 139 11.74 12.37 -0.41
N THR A 140 12.52 11.69 -1.25
CA THR A 140 13.08 12.28 -2.47
C THR A 140 12.09 12.48 -3.61
N TRP A 141 10.86 11.96 -3.50
CA TRP A 141 9.86 11.92 -4.58
C TRP A 141 9.55 13.30 -5.18
N ASP A 142 8.97 14.24 -4.43
CA ASP A 142 8.61 15.56 -4.96
C ASP A 142 9.80 16.41 -5.42
N ALA A 143 11.02 16.07 -4.97
CA ALA A 143 12.23 16.80 -5.32
C ALA A 143 12.80 16.37 -6.67
N PHE A 144 12.74 15.07 -7.01
CA PHE A 144 13.45 14.52 -8.17
C PHE A 144 12.65 13.52 -9.00
N TYR A 145 11.53 13.03 -8.46
CA TYR A 145 10.82 11.85 -8.93
C TYR A 145 11.81 10.71 -9.28
N THR A 146 11.63 10.07 -10.43
CA THR A 146 12.52 8.99 -10.89
C THR A 146 13.92 9.44 -11.30
N ASN A 147 14.22 10.74 -11.32
CA ASN A 147 15.55 11.27 -11.67
C ASN A 147 16.52 11.34 -10.48
N VAL A 148 16.12 10.90 -9.28
CA VAL A 148 16.98 10.90 -8.09
C VAL A 148 18.33 10.19 -8.33
N THR A 149 19.41 10.77 -7.81
CA THR A 149 20.78 10.23 -7.80
C THR A 149 21.37 10.27 -6.39
N SER A 150 22.46 9.53 -6.14
CA SER A 150 23.18 9.62 -4.86
C SER A 150 23.63 11.04 -4.52
N GLU A 151 24.10 11.80 -5.52
CA GLU A 151 24.51 13.20 -5.36
C GLU A 151 23.33 14.11 -5.01
N ASN A 152 22.16 13.91 -5.63
CA ASN A 152 20.96 14.68 -5.29
C ASN A 152 20.54 14.49 -3.83
N VAL A 153 20.65 13.26 -3.30
CA VAL A 153 20.34 12.98 -1.89
C VAL A 153 21.27 13.78 -0.98
N LYS A 154 22.58 13.78 -1.24
CA LYS A 154 23.56 14.54 -0.44
C LYS A 154 23.27 16.04 -0.47
N GLN A 155 23.05 16.59 -1.66
CA GLN A 155 22.75 18.02 -1.82
C GLN A 155 21.46 18.41 -1.09
N GLY A 156 20.43 17.55 -1.13
CA GLY A 156 19.20 17.74 -0.39
C GLY A 156 19.43 17.80 1.12
N LEU A 157 20.17 16.82 1.69
CA LEU A 157 20.51 16.80 3.11
C LEU A 157 21.33 18.02 3.55
N GLN A 158 22.34 18.41 2.76
CA GLN A 158 23.11 19.63 2.99
C GLN A 158 22.22 20.89 2.97
N SER A 159 21.17 20.92 2.15
CA SER A 159 20.25 22.05 2.10
C SER A 159 19.41 22.15 3.38
N PHE A 160 18.94 21.02 3.93
CA PHE A 160 18.23 20.97 5.22
C PHE A 160 19.11 21.42 6.39
N GLU A 161 20.37 20.99 6.41
CA GLU A 161 21.36 21.44 7.41
C GLU A 161 21.61 22.95 7.35
N LYS A 162 21.85 23.49 6.14
CA LYS A 162 22.00 24.94 5.93
C LYS A 162 20.75 25.72 6.35
N GLY A 163 19.58 25.12 6.19
CA GLY A 163 18.30 25.67 6.62
C GLY A 163 18.03 25.57 8.14
N GLY A 164 18.90 24.90 8.91
CA GLY A 164 18.74 24.73 10.36
C GLY A 164 17.72 23.65 10.76
N ILE A 165 17.27 22.82 9.82
CA ILE A 165 16.27 21.76 10.02
C ILE A 165 16.80 20.41 9.51
N PRO A 166 17.90 19.89 10.08
CA PRO A 166 18.54 18.68 9.60
C PRO A 166 17.60 17.47 9.69
N ALA A 167 17.40 16.78 8.56
CA ALA A 167 16.67 15.52 8.54
C ALA A 167 17.44 14.43 9.30
N LYS A 168 16.72 13.54 9.98
CA LYS A 168 17.28 12.35 10.66
C LYS A 168 16.84 11.04 10.03
N PHE A 169 15.96 11.14 9.04
CA PHE A 169 15.44 10.02 8.27
C PHE A 169 15.35 10.44 6.79
N VAL A 170 15.69 9.53 5.88
CA VAL A 170 15.48 9.74 4.44
C VAL A 170 14.86 8.52 3.78
N ILE A 171 13.91 8.75 2.87
CA ILE A 171 13.40 7.76 1.93
C ILE A 171 13.98 8.08 0.56
N ILE A 172 14.79 7.16 0.02
CA ILE A 172 15.17 7.18 -1.39
C ILE A 172 14.01 6.54 -2.16
N ASP A 173 13.15 7.40 -2.71
CA ASP A 173 11.95 6.99 -3.43
C ASP A 173 12.27 6.46 -4.84
N ASP A 174 11.24 6.16 -5.65
CA ASP A 174 11.37 5.55 -6.97
C ASP A 174 12.44 6.25 -7.84
N GLY A 175 13.16 5.45 -8.63
CA GLY A 175 14.25 5.86 -9.50
C GLY A 175 15.60 5.22 -9.16
N TRP A 176 15.76 4.54 -8.03
CA TRP A 176 17.03 3.91 -7.64
C TRP A 176 17.18 2.46 -8.14
N GLN A 177 16.08 1.76 -8.43
CA GLN A 177 16.08 0.35 -8.81
C GLN A 177 16.59 0.13 -10.25
N SER A 178 17.13 -1.06 -10.50
CA SER A 178 17.49 -1.52 -11.84
C SER A 178 16.25 -2.00 -12.59
N VAL A 179 15.81 -1.23 -13.58
CA VAL A 179 14.57 -1.50 -14.30
C VAL A 179 14.75 -1.40 -15.80
N GLY A 180 13.84 -2.02 -16.54
CA GLY A 180 13.79 -1.90 -17.99
C GLY A 180 12.42 -2.27 -18.54
N MET A 181 12.04 -1.62 -19.64
CA MET A 181 10.83 -1.93 -20.38
C MET A 181 11.08 -3.12 -21.31
N ASP A 182 10.02 -3.86 -21.65
CA ASP A 182 10.11 -4.87 -22.70
C ASP A 182 10.13 -4.22 -24.10
N PRO A 183 10.74 -4.87 -25.11
CA PRO A 183 10.86 -4.30 -26.45
C PRO A 183 9.53 -3.90 -27.10
N ASN A 184 8.45 -4.63 -26.78
CA ASN A 184 7.09 -4.38 -27.27
C ASN A 184 6.23 -3.65 -26.22
N GLY A 185 6.84 -3.14 -25.15
CA GLY A 185 6.14 -2.40 -24.12
C GLY A 185 5.64 -1.06 -24.66
N ILE A 186 4.46 -0.66 -24.20
CA ILE A 186 3.89 0.65 -24.47
C ILE A 186 4.34 1.55 -23.33
N GLU A 187 5.28 2.44 -23.63
CA GLU A 187 5.75 3.43 -22.67
C GLU A 187 4.60 4.36 -22.28
N TRP A 188 4.46 4.56 -20.98
CA TRP A 188 3.62 5.61 -20.44
C TRP A 188 4.45 6.33 -19.38
N LYS A 189 4.88 7.55 -19.67
CA LYS A 189 5.53 8.41 -18.66
C LYS A 189 4.47 9.33 -18.09
N SER A 190 4.22 9.21 -16.79
CA SER A 190 3.52 10.26 -16.05
C SER A 190 4.28 11.58 -16.14
N ASP A 191 3.60 12.67 -15.78
CA ASP A 191 4.22 13.97 -15.54
C ASP A 191 5.38 13.91 -14.51
N THR A 192 5.43 12.84 -13.69
CA THR A 192 6.46 12.53 -12.69
C THR A 192 7.57 11.60 -13.21
N SER A 193 7.63 11.37 -14.53
CA SER A 193 8.59 10.48 -15.20
C SER A 193 8.60 9.02 -14.74
N ALA A 194 7.61 8.56 -13.95
CA ALA A 194 7.44 7.14 -13.68
C ALA A 194 6.86 6.44 -14.92
N ASN A 195 7.53 5.36 -15.33
CA ASN A 195 7.06 4.49 -16.41
C ASN A 195 6.52 3.19 -15.83
N PHE A 196 5.19 3.05 -15.84
CA PHE A 196 4.51 1.90 -15.24
C PHE A 196 4.71 0.59 -16.02
N ALA A 197 5.24 0.65 -17.25
CA ALA A 197 5.60 -0.53 -18.04
C ALA A 197 6.98 -1.12 -17.68
N ASN A 198 7.79 -0.39 -16.91
CA ASN A 198 9.11 -0.86 -16.50
C ASN A 198 9.00 -2.05 -15.53
N ARG A 199 9.93 -2.99 -15.65
CA ARG A 199 10.03 -4.16 -14.77
C ARG A 199 11.37 -4.18 -14.07
N LEU A 200 11.40 -4.74 -12.87
CA LEU A 200 12.65 -5.00 -12.15
C LEU A 200 13.51 -5.98 -12.97
N THR A 201 14.77 -5.60 -13.22
CA THR A 201 15.75 -6.42 -13.96
C THR A 201 16.92 -6.85 -13.08
N ASN A 202 17.06 -6.29 -11.89
CA ASN A 202 17.99 -6.74 -10.86
C ASN A 202 17.53 -6.23 -9.48
N ILE A 203 17.74 -7.01 -8.41
CA ILE A 203 17.42 -6.58 -7.04
C ILE A 203 18.36 -5.48 -6.51
N LYS A 204 19.55 -5.33 -7.11
CA LYS A 204 20.51 -4.29 -6.79
C LYS A 204 20.16 -2.98 -7.51
N GLU A 205 20.67 -1.88 -6.96
CA GLU A 205 20.51 -0.54 -7.50
C GLU A 205 21.01 -0.38 -8.94
N ASN A 206 20.52 0.66 -9.59
CA ASN A 206 21.01 1.09 -10.90
C ASN A 206 22.26 1.97 -10.79
N HIS A 207 22.81 2.33 -11.95
CA HIS A 207 24.05 3.10 -12.06
C HIS A 207 24.04 4.45 -11.30
N LYS A 208 22.87 5.07 -11.06
CA LYS A 208 22.77 6.37 -10.35
C LYS A 208 23.11 6.27 -8.86
N PHE A 209 23.14 5.05 -8.32
CA PHE A 209 23.49 4.74 -6.93
C PHE A 209 24.71 3.83 -6.84
N GLN A 210 25.45 3.68 -7.95
CA GLN A 210 26.80 3.12 -7.92
C GLN A 210 27.82 4.26 -7.92
N LYS A 211 28.86 4.14 -7.10
CA LYS A 211 29.98 5.08 -7.08
C LYS A 211 30.64 5.10 -8.45
N ASP A 212 30.72 6.28 -9.06
CA ASP A 212 31.19 6.48 -10.44
C ASP A 212 30.42 5.64 -11.49
N GLY A 213 29.16 5.31 -11.19
CA GLY A 213 28.31 4.45 -12.02
C GLY A 213 28.03 5.05 -13.40
N LYS A 214 27.98 4.19 -14.40
CA LYS A 214 27.69 4.55 -15.79
C LYS A 214 26.51 3.75 -16.31
N GLU A 215 25.64 4.41 -17.06
CA GLU A 215 24.50 3.75 -17.67
C GLU A 215 24.93 2.56 -18.53
N GLY A 216 24.21 1.44 -18.43
CA GLY A 216 24.54 0.18 -19.10
C GLY A 216 25.71 -0.60 -18.50
N GLN A 217 26.36 -0.11 -17.44
CA GLN A 217 27.43 -0.80 -16.73
C GLN A 217 26.98 -1.14 -15.29
N ARG A 218 27.49 -2.26 -14.77
CA ARG A 218 27.27 -2.68 -13.38
C ARG A 218 28.58 -3.03 -12.73
N VAL A 219 28.80 -2.48 -11.55
CA VAL A 219 29.86 -2.89 -10.63
C VAL A 219 29.26 -3.84 -9.60
N GLU A 220 29.88 -5.00 -9.39
CA GLU A 220 29.39 -6.02 -8.46
C GLU A 220 29.88 -5.84 -7.01
N ASP A 221 30.90 -5.00 -6.81
CA ASP A 221 31.40 -4.67 -5.47
C ASP A 221 30.33 -3.94 -4.65
N PRO A 222 29.79 -4.55 -3.58
CA PRO A 222 28.77 -3.92 -2.75
C PRO A 222 29.22 -2.61 -2.12
N ALA A 223 30.53 -2.41 -1.88
CA ALA A 223 31.06 -1.17 -1.33
C ALA A 223 30.95 0.01 -2.32
N LEU A 224 30.82 -0.29 -3.61
CA LEU A 224 30.60 0.68 -4.68
C LEU A 224 29.12 0.77 -5.10
N GLY A 225 28.25 -0.10 -4.59
CA GLY A 225 26.80 -0.03 -4.78
C GLY A 225 26.12 0.96 -3.84
N ILE A 226 24.82 0.81 -3.57
CA ILE A 226 24.05 1.77 -2.74
C ILE A 226 24.62 1.94 -1.32
N ARG A 227 25.42 0.99 -0.84
CA ARG A 227 26.13 1.07 0.44
C ARG A 227 27.06 2.29 0.56
N HIS A 228 27.61 2.78 -0.56
CA HIS A 228 28.50 3.94 -0.49
C HIS A 228 27.77 5.17 0.04
N ILE A 229 26.57 5.43 -0.48
CA ILE A 229 25.78 6.62 -0.10
C ILE A 229 25.18 6.46 1.29
N THR A 230 24.72 5.26 1.67
CA THR A 230 24.17 5.03 3.02
C THR A 230 25.23 5.25 4.10
N ASN A 231 26.46 4.79 3.88
CA ASN A 231 27.58 5.04 4.79
C ASN A 231 27.91 6.54 4.86
N GLU A 232 28.01 7.21 3.71
CA GLU A 232 28.35 8.64 3.61
C GLU A 232 27.31 9.49 4.36
N ILE A 233 26.02 9.31 4.10
CA ILE A 233 24.97 10.14 4.74
C ILE A 233 24.80 9.84 6.24
N LYS A 234 25.04 8.61 6.68
CA LYS A 234 25.01 8.27 8.11
C LYS A 234 26.18 8.91 8.86
N LEU A 235 27.36 8.96 8.23
CA LEU A 235 28.57 9.54 8.84
C LEU A 235 28.60 11.07 8.78
N GLU A 236 28.24 11.66 7.64
CA GLU A 236 28.41 13.09 7.39
C GLU A 236 27.19 13.93 7.77
N HIS A 237 25.98 13.36 7.69
CA HIS A 237 24.72 14.08 7.92
C HIS A 237 23.96 13.61 9.19
N ASP A 238 24.54 12.69 9.97
CA ASP A 238 23.91 12.11 11.16
C ASP A 238 22.48 11.59 10.89
N ILE A 239 22.31 10.98 9.71
CA ILE A 239 21.08 10.27 9.34
C ILE A 239 20.98 9.00 10.17
N LYS A 240 19.84 8.80 10.83
CA LYS A 240 19.58 7.62 11.68
C LYS A 240 18.99 6.47 10.87
N TYR A 241 18.09 6.81 9.96
CA TYR A 241 17.32 5.84 9.19
C TYR A 241 17.39 6.16 7.70
N VAL A 242 17.67 5.15 6.88
CA VAL A 242 17.61 5.22 5.43
C VAL A 242 16.65 4.17 4.94
N TYR A 243 15.54 4.58 4.32
CA TYR A 243 14.59 3.67 3.68
C TYR A 243 14.72 3.79 2.16
N VAL A 244 14.30 2.74 1.46
CA VAL A 244 14.16 2.76 0.00
C VAL A 244 12.76 2.36 -0.42
N TRP A 245 12.32 2.85 -1.57
CA TRP A 245 11.04 2.49 -2.16
C TRP A 245 11.12 1.22 -3.01
N HIS A 246 10.08 0.39 -3.00
CA HIS A 246 9.81 -0.59 -4.07
C HIS A 246 8.31 -0.90 -4.15
N ALA A 247 7.83 -1.39 -5.29
CA ALA A 247 6.46 -1.91 -5.39
C ALA A 247 6.34 -3.30 -4.73
N ILE A 248 5.13 -3.69 -4.31
CA ILE A 248 4.89 -5.04 -3.77
C ILE A 248 5.30 -6.14 -4.75
N THR A 249 5.16 -5.90 -6.06
CA THR A 249 5.56 -6.83 -7.12
C THR A 249 7.01 -6.63 -7.59
N GLY A 250 7.83 -5.89 -6.84
CA GLY A 250 9.23 -5.58 -7.14
C GLY A 250 9.43 -4.23 -7.83
N TYR A 251 8.66 -3.94 -8.87
CA TYR A 251 8.53 -2.62 -9.50
C TYR A 251 7.12 -2.48 -10.09
N TRP A 252 6.77 -1.33 -10.68
CA TRP A 252 5.44 -1.06 -11.26
C TRP A 252 4.94 -2.19 -12.18
N GLY A 253 5.73 -2.58 -13.18
CA GLY A 253 5.41 -3.70 -14.09
C GLY A 253 5.80 -5.08 -13.57
N GLY A 254 6.20 -5.20 -12.31
CA GLY A 254 6.62 -6.46 -11.68
C GLY A 254 8.10 -6.82 -11.89
N VAL A 255 8.44 -8.09 -11.66
CA VAL A 255 9.78 -8.67 -11.91
C VAL A 255 9.83 -9.23 -13.32
N LYS A 256 10.84 -8.85 -14.11
CA LYS A 256 10.97 -9.28 -15.51
C LYS A 256 11.15 -10.80 -15.61
N PRO A 257 10.27 -11.53 -16.32
CA PRO A 257 10.44 -12.97 -16.54
C PRO A 257 11.72 -13.30 -17.33
N GLY A 258 12.41 -14.37 -16.94
CA GLY A 258 13.53 -14.95 -17.70
C GLY A 258 14.81 -14.09 -17.75
N VAL A 259 14.91 -13.05 -16.93
CA VAL A 259 16.15 -12.26 -16.84
C VAL A 259 17.18 -12.98 -15.98
N SER A 260 18.45 -12.88 -16.38
CA SER A 260 19.55 -13.57 -15.73
C SER A 260 19.76 -13.14 -14.28
N GLY A 261 19.92 -14.10 -13.39
CA GLY A 261 20.10 -13.90 -11.94
C GLY A 261 18.79 -13.76 -11.16
N MET A 262 17.63 -13.87 -11.81
CA MET A 262 16.31 -13.78 -11.17
C MET A 262 15.35 -14.89 -11.64
N GLU A 263 15.84 -15.88 -12.40
CA GLU A 263 15.03 -16.98 -12.93
C GLU A 263 14.41 -17.83 -11.83
N HIS A 264 15.08 -17.96 -10.68
CA HIS A 264 14.65 -18.75 -9.53
C HIS A 264 13.43 -18.16 -8.80
N TYR A 265 13.05 -16.91 -9.09
CA TYR A 265 11.78 -16.34 -8.63
C TYR A 265 10.58 -16.81 -9.47
N GLU A 266 10.84 -17.43 -10.63
CA GLU A 266 9.82 -17.99 -11.53
C GLU A 266 8.71 -16.97 -11.88
N SER A 267 9.10 -15.71 -12.10
CA SER A 267 8.16 -14.66 -12.47
C SER A 267 7.45 -14.98 -13.79
N LYS A 268 6.14 -14.74 -13.85
CA LYS A 268 5.30 -14.97 -15.03
C LYS A 268 4.46 -13.74 -15.33
N MET A 269 4.18 -13.54 -16.61
CA MET A 269 3.25 -12.50 -17.02
C MET A 269 1.83 -12.83 -16.56
N ALA A 270 1.23 -11.87 -15.86
CA ALA A 270 -0.17 -11.86 -15.47
C ALA A 270 -0.79 -10.53 -15.90
N PHE A 271 -2.08 -10.51 -16.20
CA PHE A 271 -2.77 -9.32 -16.69
C PHE A 271 -3.82 -8.91 -15.66
N PRO A 272 -3.62 -7.77 -14.97
CA PRO A 272 -4.59 -7.20 -14.04
C PRO A 272 -6.00 -7.12 -14.64
N VAL A 273 -7.00 -7.56 -13.86
CA VAL A 273 -8.42 -7.35 -14.15
C VAL A 273 -9.03 -6.57 -13.00
N SER A 274 -9.49 -5.35 -13.29
CA SER A 274 -10.19 -4.50 -12.33
C SER A 274 -11.60 -5.04 -12.04
N SER A 275 -12.15 -4.69 -10.88
CA SER A 275 -13.52 -5.07 -10.54
C SER A 275 -14.51 -3.96 -10.90
N PRO A 276 -15.79 -4.28 -11.17
CA PRO A 276 -16.80 -3.27 -11.48
C PRO A 276 -16.91 -2.18 -10.42
N GLY A 277 -16.71 -2.53 -9.14
CA GLY A 277 -16.71 -1.57 -8.03
C GLY A 277 -15.59 -0.53 -8.14
N VAL A 278 -14.37 -0.97 -8.47
CA VAL A 278 -13.22 -0.06 -8.71
C VAL A 278 -13.43 0.77 -9.96
N ASP A 279 -13.91 0.15 -11.05
CA ASP A 279 -14.11 0.83 -12.34
C ASP A 279 -15.23 1.88 -12.30
N SER A 280 -16.14 1.77 -11.33
CA SER A 280 -17.20 2.76 -11.07
C SER A 280 -16.67 4.02 -10.35
N ASN A 281 -15.44 3.98 -9.85
CA ASN A 281 -14.78 5.09 -9.18
C ASN A 281 -13.80 5.81 -10.12
N GLN A 282 -12.92 6.67 -9.58
CA GLN A 282 -12.02 7.45 -10.43
C GLN A 282 -11.07 6.53 -11.23
N PRO A 283 -10.98 6.70 -12.56
CA PRO A 283 -10.06 5.92 -13.39
C PRO A 283 -8.61 6.04 -12.93
N ASP A 284 -7.88 4.94 -13.05
CA ASP A 284 -6.48 4.87 -12.67
C ASP A 284 -5.60 4.56 -13.89
N GLU A 285 -4.81 5.55 -14.31
CA GLU A 285 -3.93 5.44 -15.47
C GLU A 285 -2.79 4.44 -15.24
N ALA A 286 -2.35 4.29 -13.99
CA ALA A 286 -1.33 3.32 -13.63
C ALA A 286 -1.82 1.89 -13.82
N LEU A 287 -2.98 1.55 -13.26
CA LEU A 287 -3.63 0.26 -13.45
C LEU A 287 -3.88 -0.03 -14.93
N THR A 288 -4.39 0.94 -15.69
CA THR A 288 -4.65 0.80 -17.13
C THR A 288 -3.37 0.45 -17.89
N THR A 289 -2.29 1.17 -17.62
CA THR A 289 -0.99 0.94 -18.27
C THR A 289 -0.40 -0.42 -17.92
N ILE A 290 -0.49 -0.82 -16.64
CA ILE A 290 -0.01 -2.13 -16.17
C ILE A 290 -0.86 -3.24 -16.81
N ALA A 291 -2.18 -3.07 -16.91
CA ALA A 291 -3.07 -4.02 -17.57
C ALA A 291 -2.72 -4.21 -19.06
N MET A 292 -2.41 -3.12 -19.78
CA MET A 292 -2.02 -3.18 -21.19
C MET A 292 -0.68 -3.90 -21.40
N ASN A 293 0.30 -3.62 -20.54
CA ASN A 293 1.66 -4.18 -20.66
C ASN A 293 1.80 -5.56 -20.01
N GLY A 294 0.87 -5.94 -19.13
CA GLY A 294 0.98 -7.05 -18.19
C GLY A 294 1.93 -6.75 -17.03
N LEU A 295 1.84 -7.57 -15.99
CA LEU A 295 2.67 -7.51 -14.79
C LEU A 295 3.48 -8.81 -14.65
N GLY A 296 4.79 -8.69 -14.39
CA GLY A 296 5.65 -9.81 -14.06
C GLY A 296 5.45 -10.24 -12.60
N LEU A 297 4.51 -11.15 -12.38
CA LEU A 297 4.14 -11.63 -11.05
C LEU A 297 5.13 -12.72 -10.62
N VAL A 298 5.86 -12.48 -9.53
CA VAL A 298 6.72 -13.49 -8.89
C VAL A 298 5.85 -14.69 -8.49
N ASN A 299 6.37 -15.91 -8.67
CA ASN A 299 5.63 -17.10 -8.26
C ASN A 299 5.24 -16.96 -6.77
N PRO A 300 3.95 -17.05 -6.41
CA PRO A 300 3.51 -16.88 -5.02
C PRO A 300 4.17 -17.88 -4.05
N GLU A 301 4.66 -19.03 -4.50
CA GLU A 301 5.44 -19.98 -3.68
C GLU A 301 6.90 -19.53 -3.43
N LYS A 302 7.40 -18.57 -4.21
CA LYS A 302 8.78 -18.06 -4.16
C LYS A 302 8.87 -16.62 -3.66
N VAL A 303 7.74 -15.94 -3.45
CA VAL A 303 7.71 -14.51 -3.11
C VAL A 303 8.43 -14.17 -1.79
N PHE A 304 8.39 -15.06 -0.79
CA PHE A 304 9.21 -14.87 0.42
C PHE A 304 10.71 -14.85 0.09
N HIS A 305 11.17 -15.75 -0.76
CA HIS A 305 12.57 -15.81 -1.18
C HIS A 305 12.98 -14.53 -1.92
N PHE A 306 12.12 -14.02 -2.80
CA PHE A 306 12.33 -12.74 -3.48
C PHE A 306 12.51 -11.58 -2.49
N TYR A 307 11.57 -11.40 -1.55
CA TYR A 307 11.69 -10.33 -0.56
C TYR A 307 12.85 -10.54 0.39
N ASP A 308 13.14 -11.78 0.79
CA ASP A 308 14.23 -12.07 1.73
C ASP A 308 15.59 -11.77 1.10
N GLU A 309 15.81 -12.13 -0.17
CA GLU A 309 17.04 -11.77 -0.88
C GLU A 309 17.18 -10.27 -1.09
N LEU A 310 16.11 -9.60 -1.54
CA LEU A 310 16.09 -8.15 -1.72
C LEU A 310 16.38 -7.41 -0.39
N HIS A 311 15.64 -7.73 0.68
CA HIS A 311 15.80 -7.04 1.95
C HIS A 311 17.09 -7.41 2.67
N SER A 312 17.57 -8.65 2.55
CA SER A 312 18.90 -9.04 3.07
C SER A 312 20.01 -8.21 2.43
N TYR A 313 19.94 -8.03 1.10
CA TYR A 313 20.87 -7.18 0.38
C TYR A 313 20.81 -5.73 0.89
N LEU A 314 19.62 -5.14 0.94
CA LEU A 314 19.41 -3.77 1.40
C LEU A 314 19.90 -3.56 2.84
N ALA A 315 19.55 -4.46 3.76
CA ALA A 315 20.02 -4.40 5.14
C ALA A 315 21.55 -4.49 5.22
N SER A 316 22.18 -5.36 4.42
CA SER A 316 23.65 -5.45 4.35
C SER A 316 24.32 -4.18 3.80
N ALA A 317 23.57 -3.41 3.00
CA ALA A 317 23.98 -2.13 2.45
C ALA A 317 23.64 -0.95 3.38
N GLY A 318 23.16 -1.20 4.60
CA GLY A 318 22.87 -0.16 5.60
C GLY A 318 21.53 0.53 5.42
N ILE A 319 20.59 -0.05 4.67
CA ILE A 319 19.18 0.36 4.64
C ILE A 319 18.47 -0.18 5.87
N ASP A 320 17.66 0.65 6.51
CA ASP A 320 17.00 0.35 7.79
C ASP A 320 15.52 -0.04 7.62
N GLY A 321 14.96 0.12 6.41
CA GLY A 321 13.59 -0.24 6.09
C GLY A 321 13.18 0.09 4.67
N VAL A 322 11.91 -0.10 4.36
CA VAL A 322 11.36 0.09 3.01
C VAL A 322 10.03 0.84 3.01
N LYS A 323 9.76 1.61 1.96
CA LYS A 323 8.41 2.07 1.59
C LYS A 323 7.90 1.15 0.49
N VAL A 324 6.79 0.45 0.74
CA VAL A 324 6.25 -0.53 -0.21
C VAL A 324 4.96 -0.02 -0.83
N ASP A 325 4.99 0.26 -2.12
CA ASP A 325 3.88 0.81 -2.88
C ASP A 325 3.14 -0.25 -3.69
N VAL A 326 2.09 0.18 -4.38
CA VAL A 326 1.29 -0.61 -5.33
C VAL A 326 0.70 -1.88 -4.72
N GLN A 327 0.44 -1.90 -3.41
CA GLN A 327 0.05 -3.14 -2.72
C GLN A 327 -1.30 -3.68 -3.16
N ASN A 328 -2.28 -2.80 -3.40
CA ASN A 328 -3.62 -3.21 -3.81
C ASN A 328 -3.66 -3.94 -5.17
N ILE A 329 -2.62 -3.87 -6.01
CA ILE A 329 -2.65 -4.49 -7.36
C ILE A 329 -2.94 -5.99 -7.29
N LEU A 330 -2.58 -6.63 -6.17
CA LEU A 330 -2.79 -8.06 -5.95
C LEU A 330 -4.27 -8.45 -6.05
N GLU A 331 -5.22 -7.54 -5.78
CA GLU A 331 -6.64 -7.87 -5.87
C GLU A 331 -7.14 -8.09 -7.31
N THR A 332 -6.34 -7.67 -8.29
CA THR A 332 -6.63 -7.77 -9.74
C THR A 332 -5.96 -8.99 -10.39
N LEU A 333 -5.18 -9.74 -9.60
CA LEU A 333 -4.33 -10.83 -10.06
C LEU A 333 -4.76 -12.18 -9.49
N GLY A 334 -5.97 -12.29 -8.93
CA GLY A 334 -6.45 -13.50 -8.26
C GLY A 334 -6.63 -14.73 -9.16
N ALA A 335 -6.77 -14.52 -10.48
CA ALA A 335 -6.97 -15.59 -11.45
C ALA A 335 -5.78 -16.57 -11.46
N GLY A 336 -6.06 -17.87 -11.32
CA GLY A 336 -5.04 -18.92 -11.25
C GLY A 336 -4.29 -19.03 -9.92
N HIS A 337 -4.61 -18.18 -8.93
CA HIS A 337 -3.94 -18.13 -7.63
C HIS A 337 -4.87 -18.38 -6.43
N GLY A 338 -6.10 -18.82 -6.70
CA GLY A 338 -7.13 -19.08 -5.70
C GLY A 338 -7.84 -17.81 -5.21
N GLY A 339 -7.95 -16.79 -6.06
CA GLY A 339 -8.70 -15.57 -5.75
C GLY A 339 -7.85 -14.48 -5.10
N ARG A 340 -8.44 -13.28 -5.02
CA ARG A 340 -7.75 -12.07 -4.56
C ARG A 340 -7.24 -12.18 -3.12
N VAL A 341 -8.08 -12.69 -2.23
CA VAL A 341 -7.79 -12.76 -0.79
C VAL A 341 -6.60 -13.67 -0.53
N LYS A 342 -6.55 -14.83 -1.18
CA LYS A 342 -5.47 -15.80 -1.01
C LYS A 342 -4.14 -15.27 -1.54
N LEU A 343 -4.14 -14.65 -2.72
CA LEU A 343 -2.94 -14.06 -3.32
C LEU A 343 -2.42 -12.90 -2.45
N ALA A 344 -3.29 -11.94 -2.10
CA ALA A 344 -2.94 -10.79 -1.27
C ALA A 344 -2.35 -11.26 0.07
N ARG A 345 -3.05 -12.16 0.78
CA ARG A 345 -2.60 -12.70 2.05
C ARG A 345 -1.22 -13.34 1.96
N LYS A 346 -0.96 -14.09 0.88
CA LYS A 346 0.33 -14.76 0.70
C LYS A 346 1.48 -13.78 0.50
N TYR A 347 1.27 -12.76 -0.32
CA TYR A 347 2.25 -11.70 -0.55
C TYR A 347 2.51 -10.87 0.71
N HIS A 348 1.46 -10.44 1.43
CA HIS A 348 1.63 -9.68 2.67
C HIS A 348 2.32 -10.50 3.77
N GLN A 349 1.99 -11.79 3.92
CA GLN A 349 2.67 -12.66 4.88
C GLN A 349 4.16 -12.82 4.56
N ALA A 350 4.50 -13.03 3.29
CA ALA A 350 5.88 -13.12 2.84
C ALA A 350 6.64 -11.80 3.04
N LEU A 351 5.98 -10.67 2.76
CA LEU A 351 6.53 -9.33 2.97
C LEU A 351 6.84 -9.12 4.46
N GLU A 352 5.86 -9.30 5.35
CA GLU A 352 6.04 -9.13 6.79
C GLU A 352 7.09 -10.08 7.38
N ALA A 353 7.18 -11.31 6.87
CA ALA A 353 8.19 -12.27 7.27
C ALA A 353 9.60 -11.78 6.90
N SER A 354 9.78 -11.26 5.69
CA SER A 354 11.07 -10.69 5.27
C SER A 354 11.41 -9.41 6.04
N ILE A 355 10.45 -8.50 6.26
CA ILE A 355 10.65 -7.30 7.09
C ILE A 355 11.12 -7.69 8.48
N SER A 356 10.46 -8.65 9.12
CA SER A 356 10.81 -9.08 10.48
C SER A 356 12.19 -9.71 10.58
N ARG A 357 12.67 -10.32 9.49
CA ARG A 357 13.99 -10.95 9.43
C ARG A 357 15.11 -9.94 9.20
N ASN A 358 14.85 -8.92 8.38
CA ASN A 358 15.89 -8.05 7.85
C ASN A 358 15.90 -6.64 8.48
N PHE A 359 14.76 -6.17 9.00
CA PHE A 359 14.59 -4.84 9.61
C PHE A 359 14.04 -4.97 11.04
N PRO A 360 14.92 -5.04 12.06
CA PRO A 360 14.53 -5.36 13.44
C PRO A 360 13.62 -4.32 14.08
N ASP A 361 13.54 -3.12 13.49
CA ASP A 361 12.69 -2.04 13.96
C ASP A 361 11.30 -1.99 13.31
N ASN A 362 10.88 -3.06 12.61
CA ASN A 362 9.65 -3.07 11.82
C ASN A 362 9.68 -1.97 10.74
N GLY A 363 10.81 -1.87 10.05
CA GLY A 363 11.09 -0.81 9.09
C GLY A 363 10.32 -0.98 7.79
N ILE A 364 9.02 -0.69 7.82
CA ILE A 364 8.15 -0.70 6.65
C ILE A 364 7.11 0.43 6.73
N ILE A 365 6.92 1.12 5.62
CA ILE A 365 5.76 2.00 5.36
C ILE A 365 4.94 1.33 4.26
N CYS A 366 3.70 0.95 4.59
CA CYS A 366 2.76 0.43 3.61
C CYS A 366 2.06 1.58 2.87
N CYS A 367 2.01 1.53 1.55
CA CYS A 367 1.50 2.62 0.72
C CYS A 367 0.72 2.03 -0.45
N MET A 368 -0.30 2.74 -0.94
CA MET A 368 -1.24 2.23 -1.95
C MET A 368 -1.89 0.89 -1.53
N SER A 369 -2.25 0.79 -0.24
CA SER A 369 -2.57 -0.46 0.47
C SER A 369 -3.93 -0.43 1.19
N HIS A 370 -4.86 0.38 0.68
CA HIS A 370 -6.12 0.67 1.39
C HIS A 370 -7.22 -0.38 1.18
N ASN A 371 -7.00 -1.46 0.43
CA ASN A 371 -8.03 -2.50 0.31
C ASN A 371 -8.09 -3.38 1.57
N THR A 372 -9.26 -3.96 1.83
CA THR A 372 -9.47 -4.84 2.98
C THR A 372 -8.77 -6.20 2.83
N ASP A 373 -8.45 -6.63 1.59
CA ASP A 373 -7.63 -7.82 1.32
C ASP A 373 -6.28 -7.75 2.05
N GLY A 374 -5.62 -6.59 1.95
CA GLY A 374 -4.33 -6.31 2.59
C GLY A 374 -4.49 -5.94 4.06
N LEU A 375 -5.44 -5.07 4.43
CA LEU A 375 -5.63 -4.62 5.81
C LEU A 375 -5.95 -5.80 6.75
N TYR A 376 -6.82 -6.72 6.32
CA TYR A 376 -7.12 -7.94 7.07
C TYR A 376 -6.07 -9.05 6.91
N SER A 377 -4.92 -8.76 6.29
CA SER A 377 -3.76 -9.66 6.22
C SER A 377 -2.52 -9.15 6.96
N ALA A 378 -2.56 -7.92 7.51
CA ALA A 378 -1.41 -7.26 8.14
C ALA A 378 -1.28 -7.55 9.65
N LYS A 379 -0.37 -8.45 10.05
CA LYS A 379 -0.14 -8.80 11.47
C LYS A 379 0.94 -7.96 12.15
N ARG A 380 1.88 -7.42 11.39
CA ARG A 380 3.11 -6.79 11.92
C ARG A 380 3.31 -5.37 11.39
N SER A 381 3.01 -5.10 10.13
CA SER A 381 3.19 -3.77 9.54
C SER A 381 2.32 -2.74 10.26
N ALA A 382 2.95 -1.72 10.83
CA ALA A 382 2.33 -0.77 11.75
C ALA A 382 2.06 0.60 11.13
N VAL A 383 2.73 0.92 10.03
CA VAL A 383 2.67 2.23 9.37
C VAL A 383 2.05 2.07 8.00
N ILE A 384 0.99 2.84 7.75
CA ILE A 384 0.34 2.95 6.46
C ILE A 384 0.26 4.44 6.09
N ARG A 385 0.48 4.75 4.83
CA ARG A 385 0.19 6.08 4.29
C ARG A 385 -1.33 6.24 4.22
N ALA A 386 -1.88 7.33 4.74
CA ALA A 386 -3.33 7.50 4.90
C ALA A 386 -4.07 8.18 3.73
N SER A 387 -3.38 8.66 2.70
CA SER A 387 -4.01 9.43 1.61
C SER A 387 -3.30 9.27 0.27
N ASP A 388 -3.88 9.82 -0.79
CA ASP A 388 -3.28 9.98 -2.13
C ASP A 388 -2.12 11.01 -2.12
N ASP A 389 -1.50 11.27 -3.27
CA ASP A 389 -0.37 12.19 -3.46
C ASP A 389 -0.65 13.64 -3.08
N PHE A 390 0.23 14.18 -2.22
CA PHE A 390 0.27 15.60 -1.89
C PHE A 390 1.02 16.30 -2.99
N TRP A 391 0.38 17.30 -3.60
CA TRP A 391 0.99 18.11 -4.64
C TRP A 391 1.08 19.54 -4.10
N PRO A 392 2.28 20.04 -3.73
CA PRO A 392 2.42 21.35 -3.10
C PRO A 392 1.83 22.50 -3.94
N ARG A 393 1.74 22.32 -5.27
CA ARG A 393 1.22 23.30 -6.22
C ARG A 393 -0.23 23.07 -6.66
N ASP A 394 -0.87 22.01 -6.17
CA ASP A 394 -2.30 21.74 -6.42
C ASP A 394 -3.07 21.79 -5.09
N PRO A 395 -3.79 22.89 -4.81
CA PRO A 395 -4.60 23.03 -3.60
C PRO A 395 -5.64 21.92 -3.39
N ALA A 396 -6.13 21.28 -4.46
CA ALA A 396 -7.10 20.19 -4.34
C ALA A 396 -6.50 18.98 -3.60
N SER A 397 -5.20 18.77 -3.73
CA SER A 397 -4.48 17.70 -3.03
C SER A 397 -4.26 17.96 -1.54
N HIS A 398 -4.48 19.17 -1.00
CA HIS A 398 -4.03 19.48 0.37
C HIS A 398 -4.96 18.94 1.44
N THR A 399 -6.28 19.02 1.22
CA THR A 399 -7.28 18.72 2.25
C THR A 399 -7.30 17.25 2.64
N ILE A 400 -7.03 16.35 1.68
CA ILE A 400 -7.08 14.91 1.90
C ILE A 400 -6.04 14.45 2.94
N HIS A 401 -4.87 15.09 3.02
CA HIS A 401 -3.82 14.70 3.99
C HIS A 401 -4.15 15.06 5.44
N ILE A 402 -5.06 16.02 5.65
CA ILE A 402 -5.51 16.42 6.98
C ILE A 402 -6.76 15.61 7.37
N ALA A 403 -7.61 15.34 6.39
CA ALA A 403 -8.93 14.77 6.61
C ALA A 403 -8.96 13.24 6.55
N SER A 404 -8.01 12.60 5.86
CA SER A 404 -7.89 11.14 5.84
C SER A 404 -7.29 10.64 7.15
N LEU A 405 -8.00 9.71 7.81
CA LEU A 405 -7.66 9.11 9.10
C LEU A 405 -7.46 7.60 8.96
#